data_AF-A0AAE1D5L0-F1
#
_entry.id   AF-A0AAE1D5L0-F1
#
_cell.length_a   1.000
_cell.length_b   1.000
_cell.length_c   1.000
_cell.angle_alpha   90.00
_cell.angle_beta   90.00
_cell.angle_gamma   90.00
#
_symmetry.space_group_name_H-M   'P 1'
#
loop_
_entity.id
_entity.type
_entity.pdbx_description
1 polymer ?
#
loop_
_entity_poly.entity_id
_entity_poly.type
_entity_poly.pdbx_seq_one_letter_code
_entity_poly.pdbx_strand_id
1 'polypeptide(L)'
;MIIYVQNKAFPHKTFVASAKPSDKVARVRAQLLHILYELGKDDHLFRLRYKGQMLRDAFTLQDYEIADNAILTMMPVGKSQEMLMEIRSVSSSQFSFDIHGQPANVKNALEAEIQTFDLREKMVVNFKALLNVHLLFVFLSMMTVHWYSVFWLFVCWLLGVWFVPTYSRIGGFVGNTSHLKIQFCIGVLVVSVACLAATLYFCISGWIFVASGDCSHWMESGHCTHKKIYTASFFTLHALTLILTIVMGAFMLKNFWC
;
A
#
# COMPACT_ATOMS: atom_id res chain seq x y z
N MET A 1 -20.05 -2.37 -47.89
CA MET A 1 -20.73 -3.25 -46.93
C MET A 1 -20.77 -2.56 -45.58
N ILE A 2 -21.89 -2.72 -44.89
CA ILE A 2 -22.16 -2.19 -43.56
C ILE A 2 -21.93 -3.31 -42.57
N ILE A 3 -21.13 -3.03 -41.54
CA ILE A 3 -20.83 -3.98 -40.47
C ILE A 3 -21.37 -3.41 -39.17
N TYR A 4 -22.11 -4.24 -38.44
CA TYR A 4 -22.62 -3.92 -37.12
C TYR A 4 -21.65 -4.45 -36.07
N VAL A 5 -21.27 -3.62 -35.11
CA VAL A 5 -20.34 -4.01 -34.05
C VAL A 5 -21.03 -3.85 -32.72
N GLN A 6 -21.26 -4.98 -32.06
CA GLN A 6 -21.85 -5.05 -30.73
C GLN A 6 -20.73 -5.05 -29.68
N ASN A 7 -20.86 -4.22 -28.66
CA ASN A 7 -19.97 -4.25 -27.50
C ASN A 7 -20.77 -4.65 -26.25
N LYS A 8 -20.27 -5.64 -25.48
CA LYS A 8 -20.87 -6.01 -24.20
C LYS A 8 -20.85 -4.88 -23.16
N ALA A 9 -19.89 -3.96 -23.26
CA ALA A 9 -19.82 -2.78 -22.39
C ALA A 9 -20.88 -1.72 -22.74
N PHE A 10 -21.47 -1.77 -23.94
CA PHE A 10 -22.51 -0.84 -24.40
C PHE A 10 -23.70 -1.63 -24.96
N PRO A 11 -24.47 -2.33 -24.12
CA PRO A 11 -25.53 -3.25 -24.56
C PRO A 11 -26.64 -2.56 -25.37
N HIS A 12 -26.82 -1.24 -25.21
CA HIS A 12 -27.83 -0.44 -25.89
C HIS A 12 -27.28 0.40 -27.07
N LYS A 13 -26.01 0.25 -27.44
CA LYS A 13 -25.39 1.03 -28.51
C LYS A 13 -24.62 0.12 -29.47
N THR A 14 -25.10 0.03 -30.69
CA THR A 14 -24.44 -0.70 -31.78
C THR A 14 -23.64 0.29 -32.62
N PHE A 15 -22.36 -0.01 -32.83
CA PHE A 15 -21.52 0.80 -33.70
C PHE A 15 -21.68 0.32 -35.14
N VAL A 16 -21.68 1.25 -36.09
CA VAL A 16 -21.81 0.94 -37.51
C VAL A 16 -20.51 1.36 -38.21
N ALA A 17 -19.91 0.42 -38.93
CA ALA A 17 -18.70 0.66 -39.71
C ALA A 17 -18.95 0.39 -41.20
N SER A 18 -18.51 1.30 -42.06
CA SER A 18 -18.62 1.15 -43.52
C SER A 18 -17.27 0.74 -44.09
N ALA A 19 -17.22 -0.45 -44.70
CA ALA A 19 -15.98 -1.04 -45.24
C ALA A 19 -16.24 -1.74 -46.58
N LYS A 20 -15.17 -2.04 -47.31
CA LYS A 20 -15.17 -2.89 -48.51
C LYS A 20 -14.68 -4.30 -48.16
N PRO A 21 -15.11 -5.37 -48.88
CA PRO A 21 -14.64 -6.73 -48.62
C PRO A 21 -13.11 -6.89 -48.68
N SER A 22 -12.46 -6.14 -49.56
CA SER A 22 -11.00 -6.10 -49.73
C SER A 22 -10.26 -5.31 -48.65
N ASP A 23 -10.98 -4.61 -47.77
CA ASP A 23 -10.34 -3.83 -46.70
C ASP A 23 -9.82 -4.76 -45.60
N LYS A 24 -8.70 -4.35 -45.00
CA LYS A 24 -8.14 -5.02 -43.82
C LYS A 24 -9.00 -4.76 -42.59
N VAL A 25 -9.02 -5.72 -41.67
CA VAL A 25 -9.64 -5.57 -40.34
C VAL A 25 -9.09 -4.34 -39.60
N ALA A 26 -7.81 -4.00 -39.81
CA ALA A 26 -7.19 -2.79 -39.27
C ALA A 26 -7.99 -1.51 -39.57
N ARG A 27 -8.57 -1.40 -40.76
CA ARG A 27 -9.35 -0.22 -41.20
C ARG A 27 -10.66 -0.10 -40.42
N VAL A 28 -11.36 -1.21 -40.24
CA VAL A 28 -12.59 -1.27 -39.42
C VAL A 28 -12.28 -0.92 -37.98
N ARG A 29 -11.17 -1.42 -37.43
CA ARG A 29 -10.73 -1.08 -36.08
C ARG A 29 -10.40 0.42 -35.94
N ALA A 30 -9.74 1.02 -36.92
CA ALA A 30 -9.45 2.45 -36.90
C ALA A 30 -10.72 3.31 -36.88
N GLN A 31 -11.75 2.95 -37.66
CA GLN A 31 -13.05 3.62 -37.63
C GLN A 31 -13.71 3.50 -36.25
N LEU A 32 -13.67 2.31 -35.63
CA LEU A 32 -14.23 2.10 -34.30
C LEU A 32 -13.48 2.90 -33.22
N LEU A 33 -12.14 2.97 -33.29
CA LEU A 33 -11.33 3.80 -32.40
C LEU A 33 -11.68 5.28 -32.53
N HIS A 34 -11.90 5.77 -33.75
CA HIS A 34 -12.35 7.14 -33.99
C HIS A 34 -13.71 7.42 -33.33
N ILE A 35 -14.67 6.52 -33.49
CA ILE A 35 -16.00 6.65 -32.85
C ILE A 35 -15.88 6.60 -31.31
N LEU A 36 -15.01 5.76 -30.77
CA LEU A 36 -14.76 5.69 -29.32
C LEU A 36 -14.10 6.96 -28.77
N TYR A 37 -13.20 7.57 -29.56
CA TYR A 37 -12.58 8.85 -29.22
C TYR A 37 -13.63 9.97 -29.14
N GLU A 38 -14.53 10.08 -30.12
CA GLU A 38 -15.65 11.04 -30.08
C GLU A 38 -16.58 10.85 -28.86
N LEU A 39 -16.61 9.63 -28.29
CA LEU A 39 -17.38 9.31 -27.08
C LEU A 39 -16.59 9.50 -25.78
N GLY A 40 -15.36 10.00 -25.83
CA GLY A 40 -14.48 10.18 -24.68
C GLY A 40 -14.02 8.85 -24.07
N LYS A 41 -13.84 7.81 -24.89
CA LYS A 41 -13.40 6.45 -24.51
C LYS A 41 -12.17 6.01 -25.29
N ASP A 42 -11.17 6.87 -25.36
CA ASP A 42 -9.87 6.67 -26.01
C ASP A 42 -9.04 5.52 -25.40
N ASP A 43 -9.16 5.29 -24.09
CA ASP A 43 -8.45 4.23 -23.36
C ASP A 43 -9.02 2.80 -23.54
N HIS A 44 -10.06 2.63 -24.38
CA HIS A 44 -10.73 1.34 -24.52
C HIS A 44 -9.97 0.42 -25.48
N LEU A 45 -9.10 -0.43 -24.95
CA LEU A 45 -8.44 -1.50 -25.71
C LEU A 45 -9.41 -2.66 -25.98
N PHE A 46 -9.61 -3.01 -27.24
CA PHE A 46 -10.50 -4.08 -27.66
C PHE A 46 -9.91 -4.95 -28.77
N ARG A 47 -10.44 -6.17 -28.87
CA ARG A 47 -10.25 -7.07 -30.01
C ARG A 47 -11.60 -7.40 -30.63
N LEU A 48 -11.63 -7.57 -31.94
CA LEU A 48 -12.84 -7.94 -32.68
C LEU A 48 -12.95 -9.47 -32.78
N ARG A 49 -14.17 -9.98 -32.63
CA ARG A 49 -14.49 -11.40 -32.74
C ARG A 49 -15.64 -11.61 -33.72
N TYR A 50 -15.52 -12.62 -34.57
CA TYR A 50 -16.56 -13.06 -35.52
C TYR A 50 -16.64 -14.57 -35.53
N LYS A 51 -17.86 -15.16 -35.46
CA LYS A 51 -18.08 -16.61 -35.42
C LYS A 51 -17.18 -17.38 -34.42
N GLY A 52 -16.86 -16.76 -33.29
CA GLY A 52 -15.96 -17.34 -32.27
C GLY A 52 -14.46 -17.15 -32.52
N GLN A 53 -14.04 -16.72 -33.71
CA GLN A 53 -12.64 -16.45 -34.04
C GLN A 53 -12.26 -14.99 -33.75
N MET A 54 -11.07 -14.78 -33.18
CA MET A 54 -10.51 -13.44 -32.97
C MET A 54 -9.90 -12.93 -34.28
N LEU A 55 -10.36 -11.77 -34.73
CA LEU A 55 -9.91 -11.17 -35.99
C LEU A 55 -8.53 -10.55 -35.82
N ARG A 56 -7.63 -10.84 -36.75
CA ARG A 56 -6.29 -10.25 -36.84
C ARG A 56 -6.27 -9.12 -37.86
N ASP A 57 -5.57 -8.03 -37.53
CA ASP A 57 -5.56 -6.79 -38.32
C ASP A 57 -4.96 -6.93 -39.71
N ALA A 58 -4.05 -7.89 -39.89
CA ALA A 58 -3.33 -8.10 -41.13
C ALA A 58 -4.21 -8.64 -42.27
N PHE A 59 -5.29 -9.33 -41.92
CA PHE A 59 -6.17 -10.03 -42.86
C PHE A 59 -7.31 -9.13 -43.33
N THR A 60 -7.86 -9.47 -44.49
CA THR A 60 -9.00 -8.79 -45.09
C THR A 60 -10.32 -9.31 -44.52
N LEU A 61 -11.39 -8.55 -44.71
CA LEU A 61 -12.73 -8.95 -44.28
C LEU A 61 -13.25 -10.13 -45.12
N GLN A 62 -12.82 -10.21 -46.37
CA GLN A 62 -13.10 -11.34 -47.26
C GLN A 62 -12.42 -12.64 -46.78
N ASP A 63 -11.20 -12.58 -46.23
CA ASP A 63 -10.50 -13.76 -45.70
C ASP A 63 -11.26 -14.43 -44.54
N TYR A 64 -12.07 -13.66 -43.81
CA TYR A 64 -12.93 -14.16 -42.72
C TYR A 64 -14.38 -14.42 -43.16
N GLU A 65 -14.68 -14.33 -44.45
CA GLU A 65 -16.03 -14.50 -45.01
C GLU A 65 -17.07 -13.60 -44.29
N ILE A 66 -16.67 -12.35 -44.02
CA ILE A 66 -17.55 -11.36 -43.41
C ILE A 66 -18.44 -10.79 -44.52
N ALA A 67 -19.72 -11.18 -44.49
CA ALA A 67 -20.73 -10.71 -45.43
C ALA A 67 -21.22 -9.30 -45.10
N ASP A 68 -22.00 -8.73 -46.02
CA ASP A 68 -22.72 -7.49 -45.75
C ASP A 68 -23.72 -7.67 -44.62
N ASN A 69 -23.87 -6.66 -43.76
CA ASN A 69 -24.69 -6.69 -42.54
C ASN A 69 -24.25 -7.70 -41.47
N ALA A 70 -22.99 -8.15 -41.50
CA ALA A 70 -22.46 -9.03 -40.46
C ALA A 70 -22.36 -8.33 -39.10
N ILE A 71 -22.52 -9.12 -38.03
CA ILE A 71 -22.41 -8.67 -36.64
C ILE A 71 -21.07 -9.13 -36.05
N LEU A 72 -20.21 -8.17 -35.70
CA LEU A 72 -18.96 -8.38 -34.98
C LEU A 72 -19.16 -8.14 -33.48
N THR A 73 -18.48 -8.93 -32.65
CA THR A 73 -18.44 -8.69 -31.20
C THR A 73 -17.13 -8.02 -30.82
N MET A 74 -17.22 -6.84 -30.22
CA MET A 74 -16.10 -6.15 -29.57
C MET A 74 -15.87 -6.76 -28.19
N MET A 75 -14.70 -7.36 -28.00
CA MET A 75 -14.27 -7.95 -26.73
C MET A 75 -13.26 -7.02 -26.06
N PRO A 76 -13.50 -6.55 -24.83
CA PRO A 76 -12.50 -5.77 -24.11
C PRO A 76 -11.27 -6.63 -23.84
N VAL A 77 -10.09 -6.10 -24.14
CA VAL A 77 -8.84 -6.70 -23.70
C VAL A 77 -8.66 -6.22 -22.27
N GLY A 78 -9.17 -7.00 -21.31
CA GLY A 78 -9.12 -6.64 -19.91
C GLY A 78 -7.67 -6.39 -19.47
N LYS A 79 -7.41 -5.23 -18.86
CA LYS A 79 -6.15 -4.88 -18.17
C LYS A 79 -5.82 -5.81 -16.98
N SER A 80 -6.45 -6.98 -16.86
CA SER A 80 -6.49 -7.74 -15.61
C SER A 80 -5.89 -9.15 -15.68
N GLN A 81 -6.00 -9.92 -16.78
CA GLN A 81 -5.57 -11.33 -16.72
C GLN A 81 -4.11 -11.60 -17.11
N GLU A 82 -3.58 -10.95 -18.15
CA GLU A 82 -2.15 -11.09 -18.51
C GLU A 82 -1.26 -10.43 -17.43
N MET A 83 -1.70 -9.28 -16.91
CA MET A 83 -1.02 -8.59 -15.79
C MET A 83 -1.04 -9.44 -14.50
N LEU A 84 -2.13 -10.16 -14.19
CA LEU A 84 -2.20 -11.01 -12.98
C LEU A 84 -1.35 -12.28 -13.08
N MET A 85 -1.17 -12.86 -14.28
CA MET A 85 -0.28 -14.02 -14.46
C MET A 85 1.20 -13.61 -14.41
N GLU A 86 1.56 -12.43 -14.94
CA GLU A 86 2.91 -11.87 -14.75
C GLU A 86 3.16 -11.46 -13.29
N ILE A 87 2.20 -10.85 -12.58
CA ILE A 87 2.40 -10.47 -11.17
C ILE A 87 2.69 -11.69 -10.27
N ARG A 88 2.12 -12.86 -10.56
CA ARG A 88 2.41 -14.10 -9.81
C ARG A 88 3.79 -14.69 -10.09
N SER A 89 4.36 -14.51 -11.27
CA SER A 89 5.74 -14.91 -11.58
C SER A 89 6.78 -13.85 -11.19
N VAL A 90 6.37 -12.59 -11.03
CA VAL A 90 7.22 -11.44 -10.66
C VAL A 90 7.56 -11.38 -9.17
N SER A 91 6.88 -12.13 -8.31
CA SER A 91 7.17 -12.14 -6.86
C SER A 91 8.51 -12.79 -6.47
N SER A 92 9.17 -13.52 -7.38
CA SER A 92 10.36 -14.34 -7.05
C SER A 92 11.66 -13.93 -7.75
N SER A 93 11.65 -12.95 -8.65
CA SER A 93 12.84 -12.62 -9.46
C SER A 93 12.94 -11.12 -9.70
N GLN A 94 14.08 -10.54 -9.30
CA GLN A 94 14.51 -9.19 -9.67
C GLN A 94 14.41 -9.05 -11.19
N PHE A 95 13.42 -8.28 -11.67
CA PHE A 95 13.21 -8.10 -13.11
C PHE A 95 13.66 -6.70 -13.52
N SER A 96 14.73 -6.63 -14.32
CA SER A 96 15.11 -5.43 -15.07
C SER A 96 14.14 -5.27 -16.24
N PHE A 97 13.31 -4.24 -16.18
CA PHE A 97 12.33 -3.96 -17.21
C PHE A 97 13.00 -3.28 -18.42
N ASP A 98 13.50 -4.07 -19.37
CA ASP A 98 13.94 -3.56 -20.67
C ASP A 98 12.78 -3.63 -21.68
N ILE A 99 11.79 -2.74 -21.48
CA ILE A 99 10.80 -2.43 -22.51
C ILE A 99 11.48 -1.55 -23.57
N HIS A 100 11.86 -2.19 -24.67
CA HIS A 100 12.24 -1.53 -25.91
C HIS A 100 11.08 -0.66 -26.42
N GLY A 101 11.20 0.66 -26.29
CA GLY A 101 10.32 1.62 -26.97
C GLY A 101 9.64 2.68 -26.11
N GLN A 102 9.80 2.66 -24.78
CA GLN A 102 9.34 3.77 -23.93
C GLN A 102 10.45 4.82 -23.75
N PRO A 103 10.14 6.13 -23.79
CA PRO A 103 11.13 7.17 -23.53
C PRO A 103 11.71 6.98 -22.12
N ALA A 104 13.04 7.08 -21.99
CA ALA A 104 13.77 6.81 -20.73
C ALA A 104 13.20 7.55 -19.50
N ASN A 105 12.57 8.71 -19.72
CA ASN A 105 11.90 9.49 -18.69
C ASN A 105 10.72 8.74 -18.03
N VAL A 106 9.97 7.93 -18.78
CA VAL A 106 8.83 7.16 -18.25
C VAL A 106 9.30 5.98 -17.41
N LYS A 107 10.38 5.31 -17.83
CA LYS A 107 10.99 4.21 -17.08
C LYS A 107 11.53 4.70 -15.73
N ASN A 108 12.27 5.81 -15.72
CA ASN A 108 12.83 6.39 -14.50
C ASN A 108 11.74 6.90 -13.55
N ALA A 109 10.67 7.51 -14.09
CA ALA A 109 9.54 7.97 -13.29
C ALA A 109 8.79 6.79 -12.64
N LEU A 110 8.55 5.72 -13.39
CA LEU A 110 7.90 4.51 -12.88
C LEU A 110 8.74 3.82 -11.81
N GLU A 111 10.05 3.72 -12.01
CA GLU A 111 10.96 3.12 -11.03
C GLU A 111 10.98 3.93 -9.71
N ALA A 112 11.00 5.27 -9.81
CA ALA A 112 10.89 6.15 -8.64
C ALA A 112 9.54 5.97 -7.89
N GLU A 113 8.45 5.76 -8.63
CA GLU A 113 7.13 5.50 -8.04
C GLU A 113 7.07 4.14 -7.34
N ILE A 114 7.60 3.08 -7.96
CA ILE A 114 7.68 1.73 -7.36
C ILE A 114 8.51 1.76 -6.07
N GLN A 115 9.66 2.44 -6.08
CA GLN A 115 10.50 2.60 -4.88
C GLN A 115 9.75 3.32 -3.76
N THR A 116 8.91 4.30 -4.11
CA THR A 116 8.07 5.01 -3.13
C THR A 116 7.04 4.08 -2.49
N PHE A 117 6.43 3.19 -3.27
CA PHE A 117 5.47 2.20 -2.74
C PHE A 117 6.14 1.12 -1.88
N ASP A 118 7.29 0.59 -2.31
CA ASP A 118 8.06 -0.37 -1.51
C ASP A 118 8.49 0.24 -0.16
N LEU A 119 8.91 1.51 -0.18
CA LEU A 119 9.29 2.25 1.02
C LEU A 119 8.09 2.43 1.97
N ARG A 120 6.90 2.75 1.43
CA ARG A 120 5.64 2.85 2.21
C ARG A 120 5.24 1.54 2.87
N GLU A 121 5.33 0.43 2.14
CA GLU A 121 5.04 -0.90 2.69
C GLU A 121 6.01 -1.27 3.81
N LYS A 122 7.32 -1.08 3.57
CA LYS A 122 8.35 -1.35 4.57
C LYS A 122 8.19 -0.52 5.84
N MET A 123 7.80 0.76 5.72
CA MET A 123 7.50 1.61 6.87
C MET A 123 6.34 1.08 7.72
N VAL A 124 5.23 0.68 7.08
CA VAL A 124 4.06 0.15 7.80
C VAL A 124 4.39 -1.18 8.48
N VAL A 125 5.16 -2.05 7.82
CA VAL A 125 5.63 -3.31 8.41
C VAL A 125 6.55 -3.04 9.61
N ASN A 126 7.52 -2.15 9.48
CA ASN A 126 8.42 -1.76 10.58
C ASN A 126 7.65 -1.15 11.75
N PHE A 127 6.64 -0.33 11.48
CA PHE A 127 5.80 0.26 12.52
C PHE A 127 4.98 -0.80 13.26
N LYS A 128 4.42 -1.79 12.57
CA LYS A 128 3.75 -2.94 13.21
C LYS A 128 4.71 -3.76 14.07
N ALA A 129 5.95 -3.97 13.60
CA ALA A 129 6.98 -4.61 14.41
C ALA A 129 7.27 -3.80 15.68
N LEU A 130 7.34 -2.47 15.57
CA LEU A 130 7.53 -1.58 16.72
C LEU A 130 6.34 -1.60 17.70
N LEU A 131 5.10 -1.71 17.22
CA LEU A 131 3.92 -1.95 18.07
C LEU A 131 4.02 -3.27 18.84
N ASN A 132 4.55 -4.34 18.24
CA ASN A 132 4.79 -5.60 18.94
C ASN A 132 5.89 -5.47 19.99
N VAL A 133 6.91 -4.65 19.75
CA VAL A 133 7.92 -4.31 20.77
C VAL A 133 7.26 -3.57 21.94
N HIS A 134 6.33 -2.64 21.68
CA HIS A 134 5.55 -1.99 22.75
C HIS A 134 4.68 -2.96 23.55
N LEU A 135 4.12 -4.00 22.92
CA LEU A 135 3.44 -5.07 23.66
C LEU A 135 4.37 -5.77 24.66
N LEU A 136 5.63 -6.01 24.29
CA LEU A 136 6.62 -6.55 25.22
C LEU A 136 6.84 -5.60 26.40
N PHE A 137 6.92 -4.28 26.16
CA PHE A 137 7.01 -3.28 27.23
C PHE A 137 5.77 -3.27 28.14
N VAL A 138 4.57 -3.52 27.62
CA VAL A 138 3.35 -3.67 28.44
C VAL A 138 3.54 -4.80 29.46
N PHE A 139 4.00 -5.98 29.03
CA PHE A 139 4.22 -7.10 29.95
C PHE A 139 5.36 -6.84 30.94
N LEU A 140 6.48 -6.28 30.46
CA LEU A 140 7.63 -5.94 31.31
C LEU A 140 7.27 -4.87 32.35
N SER A 141 6.33 -3.97 32.06
CA SER A 141 5.91 -2.94 33.00
C SER A 141 5.24 -3.49 34.26
N MET A 142 4.68 -4.72 34.22
CA MET A 142 4.15 -5.41 35.43
C MET A 142 5.22 -5.64 36.50
N MET A 143 6.49 -5.80 36.09
CA MET A 143 7.60 -6.04 37.02
C MET A 143 8.14 -4.74 37.65
N THR A 144 7.71 -3.58 37.16
CA THR A 144 8.15 -2.28 37.69
C THR A 144 7.46 -1.95 39.03
N VAL A 145 8.01 -0.98 39.76
CA VAL A 145 7.34 -0.42 40.95
C VAL A 145 5.99 0.18 40.59
N HIS A 146 5.90 0.80 39.42
CA HIS A 146 4.70 1.43 38.89
C HIS A 146 3.88 0.43 38.06
N TRP A 147 3.44 -0.66 38.69
CA TRP A 147 2.67 -1.74 38.03
C TRP A 147 1.40 -1.24 37.32
N TYR A 148 0.82 -0.13 37.79
CA TYR A 148 -0.35 0.50 37.20
C TYR A 148 -0.08 1.09 35.80
N SER A 149 1.20 1.25 35.42
CA SER A 149 1.60 1.69 34.08
C SER A 149 1.19 0.74 32.95
N VAL A 150 1.01 -0.53 33.29
CA VAL A 150 0.50 -1.56 32.38
C VAL A 150 -0.82 -1.13 31.75
N PHE A 151 -1.72 -0.49 32.53
CA PHE A 151 -3.06 -0.18 32.05
C PHE A 151 -3.04 0.84 30.91
N TRP A 152 -2.35 1.98 31.09
CA TRP A 152 -2.29 2.99 30.03
C TRP A 152 -1.43 2.51 28.86
N LEU A 153 -0.34 1.77 29.10
CA LEU A 153 0.49 1.23 28.01
C LEU A 153 -0.31 0.23 27.16
N PHE A 154 -1.11 -0.62 27.80
CA PHE A 154 -1.98 -1.56 27.12
C PHE A 154 -3.07 -0.85 26.31
N VAL A 155 -3.70 0.19 26.87
CA VAL A 155 -4.69 1.01 26.13
C VAL A 155 -4.05 1.69 24.92
N CYS A 156 -2.88 2.30 25.08
CA CYS A 156 -2.14 2.91 23.97
C CYS A 156 -1.78 1.89 22.88
N TRP A 157 -1.31 0.70 23.29
CA TRP A 157 -1.01 -0.39 22.36
C TRP A 157 -2.26 -0.89 21.62
N LEU A 158 -3.36 -1.10 22.33
CA LEU A 158 -4.62 -1.59 21.77
C LEU A 158 -5.18 -0.61 20.72
N LEU A 159 -5.18 0.68 21.04
CA LEU A 159 -5.55 1.73 20.09
C LEU A 159 -4.60 1.75 18.88
N GLY A 160 -3.29 1.59 19.11
CA GLY A 160 -2.29 1.49 18.06
C GLY A 160 -2.56 0.34 17.09
N VAL A 161 -2.90 -0.85 17.58
CA VAL A 161 -3.18 -2.04 16.77
C VAL A 161 -4.52 -1.92 16.03
N TRP A 162 -5.57 -1.43 16.70
CA TRP A 162 -6.90 -1.35 16.10
C TRP A 162 -6.96 -0.33 14.95
N PHE A 163 -6.31 0.82 15.12
CA PHE A 163 -6.36 1.89 14.13
C PHE A 163 -5.22 1.86 13.11
N VAL A 164 -4.29 0.89 13.17
CA VAL A 164 -3.16 0.83 12.24
C VAL A 164 -3.65 0.67 10.80
N PRO A 165 -3.24 1.55 9.86
CA PRO A 165 -3.61 1.40 8.47
C PRO A 165 -2.86 0.20 7.86
N THR A 166 -3.57 -0.57 7.03
CA THR A 166 -2.97 -1.61 6.20
C THR A 166 -2.62 -1.04 4.83
N TYR A 167 -1.36 -1.19 4.42
CA TYR A 167 -0.87 -0.78 3.12
C TYR A 167 -0.28 -2.00 2.39
N SER A 168 -0.61 -2.15 1.12
CA SER A 168 -0.03 -3.14 0.21
C SER A 168 0.41 -2.44 -1.08
N ARG A 169 1.56 -2.81 -1.63
CA ARG A 169 2.06 -2.25 -2.89
C ARG A 169 1.07 -2.37 -4.05
N ILE A 170 0.30 -3.46 -4.11
CA ILE A 170 -0.60 -3.76 -5.23
C ILE A 170 -1.96 -3.06 -5.06
N GLY A 171 -2.43 -2.91 -3.81
CA GLY A 171 -3.76 -2.39 -3.49
C GLY A 171 -3.79 -1.00 -2.86
N GLY A 172 -2.63 -0.40 -2.58
CA GLY A 172 -2.51 0.84 -1.82
C GLY A 172 -2.97 0.68 -0.37
N PHE A 173 -3.63 1.69 0.18
CA PHE A 173 -4.24 1.60 1.51
C PHE A 173 -5.55 0.81 1.44
N VAL A 174 -5.58 -0.35 2.09
CA VAL A 174 -6.72 -1.27 2.09
C VAL A 174 -7.36 -1.29 3.48
N GLY A 175 -8.66 -1.58 3.57
CA GLY A 175 -9.37 -1.78 4.84
C GLY A 175 -10.17 -0.58 5.32
N ASN A 176 -10.98 -0.80 6.35
CA ASN A 176 -11.94 0.20 6.85
C ASN A 176 -11.23 1.41 7.50
N THR A 177 -9.98 1.27 7.94
CA THR A 177 -9.18 2.33 8.59
C THR A 177 -8.37 3.19 7.60
N SER A 178 -8.42 2.90 6.29
CA SER A 178 -7.59 3.58 5.28
C SER A 178 -7.82 5.10 5.21
N HIS A 179 -9.07 5.54 5.42
CA HIS A 179 -9.46 6.94 5.38
C HIS A 179 -8.92 7.74 6.57
N LEU A 180 -8.57 7.08 7.67
CA LEU A 180 -8.08 7.71 8.90
C LEU A 180 -6.56 7.75 8.99
N LYS A 181 -5.82 7.37 7.93
CA LYS A 181 -4.35 7.25 7.96
C LYS A 181 -3.62 8.49 8.48
N ILE A 182 -4.06 9.70 8.12
CA ILE A 182 -3.43 10.95 8.58
C ILE A 182 -3.77 11.21 10.06
N GLN A 183 -5.03 11.04 10.43
CA GLN A 183 -5.48 11.22 11.81
C GLN A 183 -4.82 10.19 12.75
N PHE A 184 -4.61 8.97 12.28
CA PHE A 184 -3.85 7.93 12.97
C PHE A 184 -2.41 8.36 13.21
N CYS A 185 -1.68 8.83 12.17
CA CYS A 185 -0.30 9.29 12.33
C CYS A 185 -0.19 10.46 13.32
N ILE A 186 -1.11 11.43 13.27
CA ILE A 186 -1.16 12.54 14.22
C ILE A 186 -1.45 12.02 15.64
N GLY A 187 -2.43 11.13 15.80
CA GLY A 187 -2.80 10.53 17.08
C GLY A 187 -1.64 9.76 17.71
N VAL A 188 -0.94 8.94 16.92
CA VAL A 188 0.27 8.21 17.36
C VAL A 188 1.35 9.17 17.82
N LEU A 189 1.61 10.26 17.10
CA LEU A 189 2.60 11.26 17.51
C LEU A 189 2.24 11.94 18.83
N VAL A 190 1.00 12.41 18.96
CA VAL A 190 0.54 13.08 20.19
C VAL A 190 0.60 12.14 21.39
N VAL A 191 0.09 10.92 21.25
CA VAL A 191 0.12 9.91 22.31
C VAL A 191 1.55 9.52 22.66
N SER A 192 2.42 9.31 21.66
CA SER A 192 3.83 8.94 21.90
C SER A 192 4.60 10.03 22.62
N VAL A 193 4.36 11.31 22.30
CA VAL A 193 4.97 12.45 23.01
C VAL A 193 4.49 12.53 24.46
N ALA A 194 3.19 12.36 24.70
CA ALA A 194 2.65 12.33 26.06
C ALA A 194 3.22 11.16 26.89
N CYS A 195 3.29 9.96 26.29
CA CYS A 195 3.92 8.79 26.90
C CYS A 195 5.42 8.99 27.15
N LEU A 196 6.13 9.69 26.26
CA LEU A 196 7.54 10.00 26.42
C LEU A 196 7.75 10.93 27.61
N ALA A 197 6.94 11.98 27.76
CA ALA A 197 7.03 12.88 28.90
C ALA A 197 6.83 12.15 30.23
N ALA A 198 5.79 11.29 30.33
CA ALA A 198 5.55 10.46 31.50
C ALA A 198 6.72 9.49 31.77
N THR A 199 7.23 8.85 30.72
CA THR A 199 8.35 7.91 30.82
C THR A 199 9.65 8.59 31.27
N LEU A 200 9.94 9.79 30.75
CA LEU A 200 11.10 10.59 31.16
C LEU A 200 10.99 11.03 32.62
N TYR A 201 9.80 11.41 33.09
CA TYR A 201 9.57 11.71 34.50
C TYR A 201 9.90 10.51 35.41
N PHE A 202 9.41 9.31 35.08
CA PHE A 202 9.72 8.10 35.84
C PHE A 202 11.19 7.68 35.72
N CYS A 203 11.82 7.91 34.56
CA CYS A 203 13.24 7.66 34.34
C CYS A 203 14.10 8.57 35.25
N ILE A 204 13.86 9.88 35.21
CA ILE A 204 14.62 10.87 36.00
C ILE A 204 14.43 10.63 37.50
N SER A 205 13.18 10.45 37.96
CA SER A 205 12.91 10.16 39.37
C SER A 205 13.55 8.84 39.84
N GLY A 206 13.54 7.81 38.99
CA GLY A 206 14.22 6.54 39.25
C GLY A 206 15.73 6.70 39.40
N TRP A 207 16.37 7.43 38.48
CA TRP A 207 17.82 7.67 38.53
C TRP A 207 18.25 8.60 39.66
N ILE A 208 17.45 9.63 40.00
CA ILE A 208 17.71 10.48 41.16
C ILE A 208 17.69 9.64 42.44
N PHE A 209 16.72 8.74 42.61
CA PHE A 209 16.66 7.84 43.76
C PHE A 209 17.89 6.92 43.85
N VAL A 210 18.37 6.41 42.72
CA VAL A 210 19.60 5.58 42.68
C VAL A 210 20.83 6.42 43.02
N ALA A 211 20.90 7.67 42.54
CA ALA A 211 22.03 8.57 42.73
C ALA A 211 22.09 9.21 44.12
N SER A 212 20.97 9.40 44.81
CA SER A 212 20.88 10.08 46.11
C SER A 212 21.42 9.29 47.32
N GLY A 213 22.09 8.15 47.09
CA GLY A 213 22.96 7.55 48.10
C GLY A 213 22.37 6.41 48.95
N ASP A 214 21.07 6.11 48.85
CA ASP A 214 20.45 4.97 49.56
C ASP A 214 20.89 3.59 49.01
N CYS A 215 21.66 3.57 47.91
CA CYS A 215 22.17 2.38 47.24
C CYS A 215 23.71 2.37 47.09
N SER A 216 24.45 3.20 47.84
CA SER A 216 25.89 3.45 47.63
C SER A 216 26.79 2.21 47.75
N HIS A 217 26.32 1.14 48.41
CA HIS A 217 27.11 -0.06 48.64
C HIS A 217 26.70 -1.30 47.82
N TRP A 218 25.70 -1.21 46.92
CA TRP A 218 25.12 -2.38 46.22
C TRP A 218 24.74 -3.54 47.14
N MET A 219 24.70 -3.31 48.46
CA MET A 219 24.30 -4.26 49.48
C MET A 219 22.80 -4.09 49.72
N GLU A 220 22.08 -5.21 49.83
CA GLU A 220 20.64 -5.27 50.11
C GLU A 220 20.31 -4.78 51.52
N SER A 221 20.47 -3.49 51.81
CA SER A 221 19.97 -2.87 53.03
C SER A 221 18.66 -2.13 52.75
N GLY A 222 17.54 -2.85 52.90
CA GLY A 222 16.17 -2.36 53.17
C GLY A 222 15.47 -1.44 52.14
N HIS A 223 16.11 -0.37 51.69
CA HIS A 223 15.52 0.70 50.87
C HIS A 223 15.91 0.63 49.38
N CYS A 224 16.96 -0.12 49.05
CA CYS A 224 17.44 -0.39 47.70
C CYS A 224 16.98 -1.77 47.21
N THR A 225 15.80 -1.86 46.61
CA THR A 225 15.25 -3.12 46.07
C THR A 225 15.61 -3.25 44.60
N HIS A 226 16.00 -4.46 44.12
CA HIS A 226 16.24 -4.76 42.69
C HIS A 226 15.14 -4.23 41.76
N LYS A 227 13.90 -4.18 42.25
CA LYS A 227 12.72 -3.63 41.56
C LYS A 227 12.87 -2.16 41.16
N LYS A 228 13.54 -1.33 41.97
CA LYS A 228 13.74 0.10 41.68
C LYS A 228 14.78 0.33 40.58
N ILE A 229 15.90 -0.40 40.64
CA ILE A 229 16.93 -0.37 39.59
C ILE A 229 16.33 -0.85 38.26
N TYR A 230 15.60 -1.98 38.28
CA TYR A 230 14.86 -2.48 37.12
C TYR A 230 13.92 -1.42 36.55
N THR A 231 13.18 -0.71 37.41
CA THR A 231 12.23 0.34 36.99
C THR A 231 12.94 1.50 36.28
N ALA A 232 14.09 1.97 36.79
CA ALA A 232 14.88 3.02 36.15
C ALA A 232 15.43 2.57 34.77
N SER A 233 16.00 1.36 34.69
CA SER A 233 16.48 0.80 33.43
C SER A 233 15.36 0.58 32.42
N PHE A 234 14.20 0.08 32.86
CA PHE A 234 13.02 -0.14 32.04
C PHE A 234 12.54 1.17 31.39
N PHE A 235 12.32 2.22 32.18
CA PHE A 235 11.84 3.50 31.63
C PHE A 235 12.89 4.19 30.75
N THR A 236 14.19 3.95 30.98
CA THR A 236 15.25 4.41 30.08
C THR A 236 15.13 3.75 28.70
N LEU A 237 15.00 2.41 28.65
CA LEU A 237 14.86 1.67 27.40
C LEU A 237 13.53 2.00 26.69
N HIS A 238 12.46 2.16 27.46
CA HIS A 238 11.16 2.55 26.93
C HIS A 238 11.18 3.96 26.33
N ALA A 239 11.89 4.92 26.94
CA ALA A 239 12.07 6.27 26.40
C ALA A 239 12.77 6.24 25.03
N LEU A 240 13.84 5.45 24.88
CA LEU A 240 14.54 5.28 23.60
C LEU A 240 13.61 4.69 22.52
N THR A 241 12.80 3.71 22.89
CA THR A 241 11.83 3.09 21.97
C THR A 241 10.73 4.06 21.56
N LEU A 242 10.27 4.92 22.49
CA LEU A 242 9.30 5.98 22.19
C LEU A 242 9.88 7.05 21.25
N ILE A 243 11.15 7.43 21.42
CA ILE A 243 11.84 8.34 20.48
C ILE A 243 11.85 7.74 19.07
N LEU A 244 12.20 6.46 18.94
CA LEU A 244 12.16 5.75 17.66
C LEU A 244 10.74 5.74 17.06
N THR A 245 9.73 5.57 17.91
CA THR A 245 8.31 5.58 17.49
C THR A 245 7.89 6.95 16.97
N ILE A 246 8.32 8.04 17.63
CA ILE A 246 8.06 9.41 17.20
C ILE A 246 8.73 9.70 15.85
N VAL A 247 9.99 9.32 15.69
CA VAL A 247 10.73 9.51 14.42
C VAL A 247 10.05 8.74 13.27
N MET A 248 9.69 7.47 13.50
CA MET A 248 8.98 6.67 12.51
C MET A 248 7.60 7.27 12.18
N GLY A 249 6.85 7.71 13.19
CA GLY A 249 5.55 8.36 13.02
C GLY A 249 5.62 9.65 12.20
N ALA A 250 6.64 10.48 12.43
CA ALA A 250 6.87 11.71 11.68
C ALA A 250 7.24 11.41 10.22
N PHE A 251 8.06 10.39 9.99
CA PHE A 251 8.44 9.96 8.64
C PHE A 251 7.24 9.38 7.88
N MET A 252 6.38 8.59 8.55
CA MET A 252 5.12 8.11 7.97
C MET A 252 4.18 9.26 7.63
N LEU A 253 4.01 10.25 8.53
CA LEU A 253 3.15 11.40 8.29
C LEU A 253 3.59 12.19 7.05
N LYS A 254 4.89 12.44 6.90
CA LYS A 254 5.45 13.12 5.72
C LYS A 254 5.19 12.34 4.43
N ASN A 255 5.38 11.01 4.44
CA ASN A 255 5.20 10.17 3.26
C ASN A 255 3.74 9.90 2.89
N PHE A 256 2.79 10.06 3.82
CA PHE A 256 1.36 9.85 3.58
C PHE A 256 0.59 11.13 3.23
N TRP A 257 1.21 12.30 3.43
CA TRP A 257 0.64 13.60 3.09
C TRP A 257 0.81 13.96 1.60
N CYS A 258 1.82 13.40 0.93
CA CYS A 258 2.03 13.49 -0.52
C CYS A 258 1.34 12.35 -1.27
#